data_AF-A0A7S1BPI9-F1
#
_entry.id   AF-A0A7S1BPI9-F1
#
_cell.length_a   1.000
_cell.length_b   1.000
_cell.length_c   1.000
_cell.angle_alpha   90.00
_cell.angle_beta   90.00
_cell.angle_gamma   90.00
#
_symmetry.space_group_name_H-M   'P 1'
#
loop_
_entity.id
_entity.type
_entity.pdbx_description
1 polymer ?
#
loop_
_entity_poly.entity_id
_entity_poly.type
_entity_poly.pdbx_seq_one_letter_code
_entity_poly.pdbx_strand_id
1 'polypeptide(L)'
;RIQIVKKFHGSHNFSTSFRSKHAPTHFFAAVPFASLSIIPPDGPVEPSFLEKNSTVCDFAAIFAKNVENRSALNRGNKPLNSNGLQRMRSFCDYAFGLEEEALIIGGHSLWFREFFRTFLPYDTQHVSKRRKLVNAGCVTFTVLRGERENGALVYMIDPKSIEVIYGGF
;
A
#
# COMPACT_ATOMS: atom_id res chain seq x y z
N ARG A 1 10.98 -0.24 -0.14
CA ARG A 1 10.55 -1.64 -0.38
C ARG A 1 9.23 -1.58 -1.10
N ILE A 2 9.10 -2.22 -2.25
CA ILE A 2 8.03 -1.99 -3.22
C ILE A 2 7.10 -3.20 -3.21
N GLN A 3 5.80 -3.01 -3.06
CA GLN A 3 4.81 -4.08 -3.15
C GLN A 3 3.76 -3.74 -4.19
N ILE A 4 3.34 -4.73 -4.99
CA ILE A 4 2.24 -4.56 -5.92
C ILE A 4 1.00 -5.21 -5.30
N VAL A 5 0.06 -4.39 -4.88
CA VAL A 5 -1.22 -4.83 -4.32
C VAL A 5 -2.25 -4.86 -5.42
N LYS A 6 -2.78 -6.03 -5.72
CA LYS A 6 -3.98 -6.17 -6.56
C LYS A 6 -5.23 -6.12 -5.68
N LYS A 7 -6.24 -5.39 -6.11
CA LYS A 7 -7.54 -5.32 -5.43
C LYS A 7 -8.49 -6.33 -6.07
N PHE A 8 -9.32 -6.95 -5.25
CA PHE A 8 -10.44 -7.74 -5.76
C PHE A 8 -11.72 -7.41 -4.99
N HIS A 9 -12.78 -7.09 -5.74
CA HIS A 9 -14.12 -6.84 -5.23
C HIS A 9 -14.92 -8.14 -5.30
N GLY A 10 -15.04 -8.85 -4.19
CA GLY A 10 -15.91 -10.02 -4.10
C GLY A 10 -17.29 -9.61 -3.58
N SER A 11 -18.31 -9.57 -4.44
CA SER A 11 -19.69 -9.77 -3.99
C SER A 11 -20.03 -11.26 -4.16
N HIS A 12 -20.69 -11.81 -3.14
CA HIS A 12 -21.23 -13.16 -3.03
C HIS A 12 -20.28 -14.34 -2.74
N ASN A 13 -20.61 -14.99 -1.60
CA ASN A 13 -20.46 -16.40 -1.23
C ASN A 13 -19.14 -17.08 -1.63
N PHE A 14 -18.30 -17.35 -0.62
CA PHE A 14 -17.16 -18.24 -0.68
C PHE A 14 -17.61 -19.66 -1.11
N SER A 15 -17.64 -19.91 -2.42
CA SER A 15 -17.63 -21.22 -3.03
C SER A 15 -16.45 -21.30 -3.98
N THR A 16 -15.62 -22.31 -3.74
CA THR A 16 -14.35 -22.59 -4.40
C THR A 16 -14.49 -22.79 -5.89
N SER A 17 -13.84 -21.92 -6.68
CA SER A 17 -13.13 -22.22 -7.94
C SER A 17 -13.00 -20.93 -8.73
N PHE A 18 -11.80 -20.38 -8.87
CA PHE A 18 -11.58 -19.35 -9.89
C PHE A 18 -10.30 -19.57 -10.69
N ARG A 19 -10.54 -19.74 -11.99
CA ARG A 19 -9.60 -19.93 -13.08
C ARG A 19 -9.14 -18.55 -13.54
N SER A 20 -7.83 -18.35 -13.57
CA SER A 20 -7.17 -17.15 -14.09
C SER A 20 -7.62 -16.86 -15.53
N LYS A 21 -8.12 -15.65 -15.77
CA LYS A 21 -8.16 -15.03 -17.10
C LYS A 21 -7.63 -13.60 -16.97
N HIS A 22 -6.75 -13.26 -17.90
CA HIS A 22 -5.95 -12.04 -17.98
C HIS A 22 -6.73 -10.74 -17.75
N ALA A 23 -6.09 -9.78 -17.07
CA ALA A 23 -6.56 -8.40 -16.92
C ALA A 23 -5.49 -7.41 -17.42
N PRO A 24 -5.91 -6.28 -18.03
CA PRO A 24 -5.04 -5.37 -18.76
C PRO A 24 -4.32 -4.37 -17.85
N THR A 25 -3.25 -3.81 -18.41
CA THR A 25 -2.25 -2.95 -17.77
C THR A 25 -2.70 -1.49 -17.69
N HIS A 26 -3.20 -1.05 -16.54
CA HIS A 26 -3.12 0.35 -16.13
C HIS A 26 -2.43 0.44 -14.77
N PHE A 27 -1.19 0.92 -14.78
CA PHE A 27 -0.29 0.97 -13.64
C PHE A 27 -0.29 2.38 -13.05
N PHE A 28 -0.58 2.50 -11.75
CA PHE A 28 -0.34 3.74 -11.02
C PHE A 28 0.61 3.48 -9.85
N ALA A 29 1.73 4.20 -9.84
CA ALA A 29 2.68 4.17 -8.75
C ALA A 29 2.15 5.05 -7.61
N ALA A 30 1.73 4.45 -6.50
CA ALA A 30 1.50 5.22 -5.29
C ALA A 30 2.88 5.58 -4.73
N VAL A 31 3.26 6.85 -4.90
CA VAL A 31 4.52 7.43 -4.42
C VAL A 31 4.73 7.03 -2.95
N PRO A 32 5.95 6.55 -2.59
CA PRO A 32 6.24 5.99 -1.28
C PRO A 32 5.91 6.98 -0.15
N PHE A 33 5.30 6.46 0.91
CA PHE A 33 5.05 7.14 2.18
C PHE A 33 6.33 7.75 2.83
N ALA A 34 7.52 7.42 2.29
CA ALA A 34 8.81 7.86 2.81
C ALA A 34 9.24 9.26 2.35
N SER A 35 8.92 9.70 1.13
CA SER A 35 9.19 11.09 0.71
C SER A 35 8.24 12.08 1.39
N LEU A 36 7.08 11.61 1.81
CA LEU A 36 6.07 12.40 2.52
C LEU A 36 6.31 12.54 4.03
N SER A 37 7.21 11.72 4.61
CA SER A 37 7.44 11.69 6.06
C SER A 37 8.34 12.79 6.63
N ILE A 38 8.94 13.62 5.76
CA ILE A 38 9.84 14.73 6.14
C ILE A 38 9.17 16.10 5.84
N ILE A 39 8.03 16.08 5.15
CA ILE A 39 7.28 17.29 4.83
C ILE A 39 6.59 17.77 6.12
N PRO A 40 6.68 19.06 6.47
CA PRO A 40 5.93 19.59 7.59
C PRO A 40 4.43 19.30 7.41
N PRO A 41 3.68 19.06 8.50
CA PRO A 41 2.25 18.83 8.41
C PRO A 41 1.58 19.93 7.61
N ASP A 42 0.75 19.56 6.63
CA ASP A 42 0.04 20.47 5.73
C ASP A 42 0.97 21.40 4.89
N GLY A 43 2.27 21.14 4.87
CA GLY A 43 3.25 21.94 4.15
C GLY A 43 3.38 21.58 2.66
N PRO A 44 3.75 22.53 1.79
CA PRO A 44 4.07 22.24 0.41
C PRO A 44 5.29 21.31 0.32
N VAL A 45 5.31 20.48 -0.72
CA VAL A 45 6.46 19.63 -1.01
C VAL A 45 7.54 20.51 -1.63
N GLU A 46 8.58 20.79 -0.85
CA GLU A 46 9.70 21.59 -1.32
C GLU A 46 10.82 20.70 -1.89
N PRO A 47 11.39 21.05 -3.05
CA PRO A 47 12.57 20.37 -3.54
C PRO A 47 13.76 20.58 -2.59
N SER A 48 14.59 19.55 -2.46
CA SER A 48 15.84 19.61 -1.69
C SER A 48 16.85 20.60 -2.31
N PHE A 49 17.87 20.98 -1.54
CA PHE A 49 18.94 21.88 -2.02
C PHE A 49 19.60 21.42 -3.32
N LEU A 50 19.73 20.10 -3.52
CA LEU A 50 20.30 19.51 -4.73
C LEU A 50 19.34 19.64 -5.92
N GLU A 51 18.05 19.44 -5.69
CA GLU A 51 17.01 19.49 -6.72
C GLU A 51 16.72 20.91 -7.17
N LYS A 52 16.82 21.90 -6.27
CA LYS A 52 16.67 23.33 -6.58
C LYS A 52 17.68 23.83 -7.61
N ASN A 53 18.86 23.23 -7.67
CA ASN A 53 19.95 23.62 -8.56
C ASN A 53 20.10 22.69 -9.78
N SER A 54 19.14 21.79 -10.03
CA SER A 54 19.20 20.86 -11.15
C SER A 54 19.00 21.57 -12.49
N THR A 55 19.86 21.26 -13.46
CA THR A 55 19.70 21.66 -14.87
C THR A 55 18.94 20.63 -15.71
N VAL A 56 18.64 19.45 -15.14
CA VAL A 56 18.05 18.32 -15.87
C VAL A 56 16.55 18.47 -16.02
N CYS A 57 15.86 18.93 -14.98
CA CYS A 57 14.42 19.14 -14.98
C CYS A 57 13.98 20.04 -13.84
N ASP A 58 12.84 20.71 -14.02
CA ASP A 58 12.17 21.48 -12.97
C ASP A 58 11.47 20.54 -11.98
N PHE A 59 12.21 20.15 -10.94
CA PHE A 59 11.69 19.31 -9.88
C PHE A 59 10.56 19.99 -9.09
N ALA A 60 10.55 21.32 -8.98
CA ALA A 60 9.49 22.03 -8.28
C ALA A 60 8.14 21.86 -9.01
N ALA A 61 8.15 22.06 -10.33
CA ALA A 61 6.96 21.83 -11.16
C ALA A 61 6.51 20.36 -11.16
N ILE A 62 7.46 19.41 -11.18
CA ILE A 62 7.17 17.97 -11.10
C ILE A 62 6.53 17.63 -9.75
N PHE A 63 7.05 18.15 -8.63
CA PHE A 63 6.47 17.90 -7.31
C PHE A 63 5.11 18.56 -7.15
N ALA A 64 4.93 19.80 -7.62
CA ALA A 64 3.61 20.44 -7.62
C ALA A 64 2.60 19.56 -8.37
N LYS A 65 2.92 19.16 -9.60
CA LYS A 65 2.02 18.37 -10.46
C LYS A 65 1.70 16.97 -9.89
N ASN A 66 2.70 16.27 -9.36
CA ASN A 66 2.54 14.86 -8.96
C ASN A 66 2.22 14.67 -7.48
N VAL A 67 2.37 15.72 -6.67
CA VAL A 67 2.04 15.72 -5.24
C VAL A 67 0.85 16.63 -4.92
N GLU A 68 0.26 17.24 -5.95
CA GLU A 68 -1.02 17.94 -5.91
C GLU A 68 -2.00 17.15 -5.01
N ASN A 69 -2.39 17.81 -3.91
CA ASN A 69 -3.41 17.37 -2.95
C ASN A 69 -3.05 16.27 -1.91
N ARG A 70 -1.80 15.79 -1.80
CA ARG A 70 -1.42 14.79 -0.78
C ARG A 70 -0.74 15.33 0.48
N SER A 71 -0.25 16.57 0.48
CA SER A 71 0.29 17.21 1.70
C SER A 71 -0.75 17.35 2.81
N ALA A 72 -2.01 17.63 2.47
CA ALA A 72 -3.14 17.67 3.40
C ALA A 72 -3.46 16.33 4.08
N LEU A 73 -2.98 15.20 3.52
CA LEU A 73 -3.10 13.87 4.13
C LEU A 73 -1.92 13.55 5.04
N ASN A 74 -0.80 14.25 4.89
CA ASN A 74 0.38 14.10 5.73
C ASN A 74 0.28 15.02 6.94
N ARG A 75 -0.50 14.61 7.94
CA ARG A 75 -0.70 15.37 9.19
C ARG A 75 0.49 15.30 10.14
N GLY A 76 1.68 15.06 9.62
CA GLY A 76 2.93 14.98 10.37
C GLY A 76 2.89 13.89 11.46
N ASN A 77 3.23 14.31 12.68
CA ASN A 77 3.55 13.41 13.78
C ASN A 77 2.37 12.49 14.15
N LYS A 78 2.69 11.29 14.62
CA LYS A 78 1.73 10.25 14.98
C LYS A 78 0.79 10.76 16.09
N PRO A 79 -0.53 10.91 15.87
CA PRO A 79 -1.42 11.33 16.94
C PRO A 79 -1.45 10.26 18.04
N LEU A 80 -1.41 10.69 19.30
CA LEU A 80 -1.37 9.81 20.48
C LEU A 80 -2.56 8.83 20.52
N ASN A 81 -3.70 9.21 19.93
CA ASN A 81 -4.92 8.40 19.88
C ASN A 81 -5.03 7.53 18.61
N SER A 82 -3.90 7.15 18.00
CA SER A 82 -3.90 6.24 16.84
C SER A 82 -2.99 5.05 17.05
N ASN A 83 -3.40 3.88 16.53
CA ASN A 83 -2.58 2.67 16.58
C ASN A 83 -2.24 2.13 15.17
N GLY A 84 -1.35 1.14 15.12
CA GLY A 84 -0.91 0.54 13.85
C GLY A 84 -2.07 -0.09 13.06
N LEU A 85 -3.02 -0.73 13.74
CA LEU A 85 -4.16 -1.40 13.12
C LEU A 85 -5.11 -0.41 12.43
N GLN A 86 -5.44 0.69 13.10
CA GLN A 86 -6.28 1.75 12.52
C GLN A 86 -5.67 2.29 11.22
N ARG A 87 -4.35 2.55 11.22
CA ARG A 87 -3.65 3.05 10.03
C ARG A 87 -3.64 2.04 8.89
N MET A 88 -3.48 0.76 9.21
CA MET A 88 -3.55 -0.31 8.22
C MET A 88 -4.95 -0.45 7.62
N ARG A 89 -6.00 -0.30 8.43
CA ARG A 89 -7.39 -0.26 7.95
C ARG A 89 -7.66 0.95 7.09
N SER A 90 -7.26 2.14 7.53
CA SER A 90 -7.38 3.37 6.73
C SER A 90 -6.63 3.27 5.41
N PHE A 91 -5.48 2.59 5.38
CA PHE A 91 -4.79 2.28 4.13
C PHE A 91 -5.64 1.36 3.22
N CYS A 92 -6.28 0.32 3.76
CA CYS A 92 -7.18 -0.52 2.98
C CYS A 92 -8.40 0.27 2.49
N ASP A 93 -9.03 1.08 3.34
CA ASP A 93 -10.17 1.94 2.96
C ASP A 93 -9.78 2.87 1.80
N TYR A 94 -8.63 3.53 1.93
CA TYR A 94 -8.04 4.36 0.87
C TYR A 94 -7.78 3.55 -0.40
N ALA A 95 -7.14 2.38 -0.29
CA ALA A 95 -6.86 1.52 -1.41
C ALA A 95 -8.16 1.13 -2.13
N PHE A 96 -9.21 0.71 -1.44
CA PHE A 96 -10.47 0.34 -2.08
C PHE A 96 -11.34 1.53 -2.56
N GLY A 97 -10.99 2.77 -2.19
CA GLY A 97 -11.62 3.99 -2.72
C GLY A 97 -11.01 4.48 -4.04
N LEU A 98 -9.84 3.97 -4.41
CA LEU A 98 -9.14 4.28 -5.65
C LEU A 98 -9.68 3.42 -6.82
N GLU A 99 -9.83 4.01 -8.01
CA GLU A 99 -10.35 3.35 -9.22
C GLU A 99 -9.41 2.26 -9.77
N GLU A 100 -8.10 2.36 -9.48
CA GLU A 100 -7.10 1.49 -10.06
C GLU A 100 -7.12 0.08 -9.47
N GLU A 101 -6.98 -0.95 -10.31
CA GLU A 101 -7.01 -2.34 -9.84
C GLU A 101 -5.73 -2.76 -9.11
N ALA A 102 -4.59 -2.14 -9.45
CA ALA A 102 -3.29 -2.47 -8.89
C ALA A 102 -2.59 -1.22 -8.36
N LEU A 103 -2.03 -1.33 -7.14
CA LEU A 103 -1.30 -0.28 -6.47
C LEU A 103 0.14 -0.71 -6.23
N ILE A 104 1.09 0.15 -6.59
CA ILE A 104 2.49 -0.05 -6.20
C ILE A 104 2.76 0.75 -4.93
N ILE A 105 3.17 0.09 -3.85
CA ILE A 105 3.30 0.67 -2.52
C ILE A 105 4.75 0.58 -2.04
N GLY A 106 5.31 1.73 -1.68
CA GLY A 106 6.61 1.81 -1.02
C GLY A 106 6.50 1.94 0.50
N GLY A 107 7.17 1.08 1.27
CA GLY A 107 7.13 1.16 2.74
C GLY A 107 8.28 0.49 3.51
N HIS A 108 8.16 0.46 4.84
CA HIS A 108 9.08 -0.24 5.75
C HIS A 108 8.72 -1.73 5.88
N SER A 109 9.71 -2.62 5.96
CA SER A 109 9.46 -4.08 6.03
C SER A 109 8.74 -4.49 7.29
N LEU A 110 8.96 -3.77 8.40
CA LEU A 110 8.23 -4.00 9.64
C LEU A 110 6.74 -3.76 9.43
N TRP A 111 6.38 -2.67 8.76
CA TRP A 111 4.99 -2.39 8.43
C TRP A 111 4.39 -3.51 7.58
N PHE A 112 5.09 -3.94 6.52
CA PHE A 112 4.62 -5.04 5.68
C PHE A 112 4.48 -6.37 6.43
N ARG A 113 5.43 -6.71 7.31
CA ARG A 113 5.34 -7.91 8.13
C ARG A 113 4.10 -7.87 9.03
N GLU A 114 3.86 -6.75 9.72
CA GLU A 114 2.68 -6.61 10.57
C GLU A 114 1.38 -6.57 9.75
N PHE A 115 1.40 -6.02 8.53
CA PHE A 115 0.28 -6.05 7.60
C PHE A 115 -0.10 -7.49 7.23
N PHE A 116 0.88 -8.31 6.83
CA PHE A 116 0.65 -9.74 6.58
C PHE A 116 0.17 -10.50 7.82
N ARG A 117 0.72 -10.22 9.00
CA ARG A 117 0.26 -10.83 10.26
C ARG A 117 -1.19 -10.48 10.60
N THR A 118 -1.62 -9.28 10.22
CA THR A 118 -2.96 -8.76 10.53
C THR A 118 -4.03 -9.30 9.58
N PHE A 119 -3.74 -9.36 8.28
CA PHE A 119 -4.75 -9.65 7.26
C PHE A 119 -4.65 -11.05 6.63
N LEU A 120 -3.60 -11.83 6.91
CA LEU A 120 -3.62 -13.25 6.56
C LEU A 120 -4.47 -14.04 7.55
N PRO A 121 -5.27 -15.02 7.08
CA PRO A 121 -6.04 -15.91 7.93
C PRO A 121 -5.17 -16.56 9.01
N TYR A 122 -5.69 -16.70 10.24
CA TYR A 122 -4.92 -17.11 11.41
C TYR A 122 -4.17 -18.43 11.21
N ASP A 123 -4.86 -19.43 10.66
CA ASP A 123 -4.41 -20.78 10.36
C ASP A 123 -3.32 -20.86 9.27
N THR A 124 -3.23 -19.84 8.41
CA THR A 124 -2.28 -19.84 7.31
C THR A 124 -0.85 -19.68 7.83
N GLN A 125 -0.02 -20.69 7.60
CA GLN A 125 1.43 -20.59 7.81
C GLN A 125 2.12 -20.08 6.55
N HIS A 126 2.58 -18.83 6.59
CA HIS A 126 3.32 -18.22 5.48
C HIS A 126 4.56 -17.47 5.99
N VAL A 127 5.64 -17.47 5.19
CA VAL A 127 6.92 -16.84 5.56
C VAL A 127 6.77 -15.34 5.88
N SER A 128 5.82 -14.68 5.22
CA SER A 128 5.50 -13.25 5.39
C SER A 128 5.02 -12.87 6.80
N LYS A 129 4.50 -13.82 7.58
CA LYS A 129 4.09 -13.59 8.98
C LYS A 129 5.28 -13.57 9.94
N ARG A 130 6.40 -14.17 9.55
CA ARG A 130 7.58 -14.39 10.41
C ARG A 130 8.76 -13.53 10.00
N ARG A 131 9.05 -13.44 8.71
CA ARG A 131 10.20 -12.72 8.17
C ARG A 131 9.82 -11.36 7.60
N LYS A 132 10.80 -10.46 7.55
CA LYS A 132 10.67 -9.09 7.05
C LYS A 132 11.14 -9.07 5.60
N LEU A 133 10.42 -8.42 4.69
CA LEU A 133 10.92 -8.23 3.33
C LEU A 133 12.37 -7.73 3.30
N VAL A 134 13.19 -8.37 2.47
CA VAL A 134 14.58 -7.97 2.26
C VAL A 134 14.65 -6.53 1.73
N ASN A 135 15.81 -5.91 1.84
CA ASN A 135 16.01 -4.58 1.27
C ASN A 135 15.83 -4.65 -0.25
N ALA A 136 15.08 -3.69 -0.80
CA ALA A 136 14.62 -3.68 -2.19
C ALA A 136 13.78 -4.91 -2.63
N GLY A 137 13.33 -5.77 -1.69
CA GLY A 137 12.44 -6.88 -2.01
C GLY A 137 11.10 -6.40 -2.57
N CYS A 138 10.56 -7.18 -3.51
CA CYS A 138 9.29 -6.96 -4.19
C CYS A 138 8.43 -8.23 -4.19
N VAL A 139 7.18 -8.08 -3.74
CA VAL A 139 6.18 -9.14 -3.69
C VAL A 139 4.84 -8.60 -4.18
N THR A 140 4.02 -9.47 -4.77
CA THR A 140 2.63 -9.20 -5.10
C THR A 140 1.70 -9.95 -4.19
N PHE A 141 0.52 -9.41 -3.94
CA PHE A 141 -0.58 -10.13 -3.31
C PHE A 141 -1.91 -9.42 -3.58
N THR A 142 -3.00 -10.16 -3.37
CA THR A 142 -4.36 -9.68 -3.51
C THR A 142 -4.97 -9.43 -2.14
N VAL A 143 -5.54 -8.23 -1.97
CA VAL A 143 -6.37 -7.91 -0.81
C VAL A 143 -7.84 -8.02 -1.21
N LEU A 144 -8.59 -8.69 -0.35
CA LEU A 144 -10.04 -8.90 -0.43
C LEU A 144 -10.71 -7.95 0.56
N ARG A 145 -11.84 -7.36 0.14
CA ARG A 145 -12.78 -6.64 1.01
C ARG A 145 -14.07 -7.45 1.11
N GLY A 146 -14.53 -7.67 2.34
CA GLY A 146 -15.82 -8.28 2.64
C GLY A 146 -16.59 -7.46 3.67
N GLU A 147 -17.85 -7.81 3.86
CA GLU A 147 -18.73 -7.19 4.84
C GLU A 147 -19.23 -8.27 5.82
N ARG A 148 -19.23 -7.96 7.12
CA ARG A 148 -19.81 -8.82 8.15
C ARG A 148 -21.32 -8.63 8.22
N GLU A 149 -22.00 -9.55 8.88
CA GLU A 149 -23.45 -9.48 9.15
C GLU A 149 -23.89 -8.18 9.84
N ASN A 150 -22.98 -7.51 10.57
CA ASN A 150 -23.22 -6.24 11.25
C ASN A 150 -22.89 -5.00 10.39
N GLY A 151 -22.64 -5.17 9.09
CA GLY A 151 -22.24 -4.10 8.17
C GLY A 151 -20.78 -3.64 8.32
N ALA A 152 -19.99 -4.27 9.18
CA ALA A 152 -18.59 -3.89 9.35
C ALA A 152 -17.72 -4.43 8.21
N LEU A 153 -16.95 -3.53 7.58
CA LEU A 153 -15.96 -3.89 6.57
C LEU A 153 -14.81 -4.70 7.17
N VAL A 154 -14.41 -5.76 6.45
CA VAL A 154 -13.28 -6.63 6.79
C VAL A 154 -12.36 -6.76 5.60
N TYR A 155 -11.07 -6.78 5.88
CA TYR A 155 -10.02 -6.99 4.90
C TYR A 155 -9.30 -8.30 5.15
N MET A 156 -8.91 -8.99 4.07
CA MET A 156 -8.16 -10.24 4.13
C MET A 156 -7.19 -10.31 2.96
N ILE A 157 -6.03 -10.94 3.14
CA ILE A 157 -5.12 -11.27 2.04
C ILE A 157 -5.41 -12.70 1.60
N ASP A 158 -5.56 -12.93 0.29
CA ASP A 158 -5.60 -14.30 -0.24
C ASP A 158 -4.20 -14.92 -0.15
N PRO A 159 -3.98 -15.97 0.68
CA PRO A 159 -2.67 -16.60 0.83
C PRO A 159 -2.08 -17.11 -0.47
N LYS A 160 -2.92 -17.57 -1.41
CA LYS A 160 -2.48 -18.16 -2.67
C LYS A 160 -2.00 -17.12 -3.67
N SER A 161 -2.38 -15.86 -3.47
CA SER A 161 -2.00 -14.75 -4.34
C SER A 161 -0.64 -14.15 -4.04
N ILE A 162 0.03 -14.59 -2.96
CA ILE A 162 1.34 -14.05 -2.57
C ILE A 162 2.42 -14.62 -3.48
N GLU A 163 3.02 -13.76 -4.30
CA GLU A 163 4.12 -14.13 -5.19
C GLU A 163 5.34 -13.24 -4.93
N VAL A 164 6.53 -13.83 -4.95
CA VAL A 164 7.79 -13.09 -4.85
C VAL A 164 8.27 -12.74 -6.25
N ILE A 165 8.34 -11.44 -6.55
CA ILE A 165 8.91 -10.97 -7.82
C ILE A 165 10.43 -10.89 -7.70
N TYR A 166 10.93 -10.33 -6.60
CA TYR A 166 12.36 -10.07 -6.41
C TYR A 166 12.74 -10.03 -4.93
N GLY A 167 13.86 -10.65 -4.54
CA GLY A 167 14.45 -10.57 -3.19
C GLY A 167 13.66 -11.25 -2.05
N GLY A 168 12.33 -11.26 -2.07
CA GLY A 168 11.49 -12.00 -1.13
C GLY A 168 11.52 -11.50 0.32
N PHE A 169 11.46 -12.47 1.25
CA PHE A 169 11.26 -12.31 2.69
C PHE A 169 12.45 -12.76 3.53
#